data_AF-A0A4Y8QY82-F1
#
_entry.id   AF-A0A4Y8QY82-F1
#
_cell.length_a   1.000
_cell.length_b   1.000
_cell.length_c   1.000
_cell.angle_alpha   90.00
_cell.angle_beta   90.00
_cell.angle_gamma   90.00
#
_symmetry.space_group_name_H-M   'P 1'
#
loop_
_entity.id
_entity.type
_entity.pdbx_description
1 polymer ?
#
loop_
_entity_poly.entity_id
_entity_poly.type
_entity_poly.pdbx_seq_one_letter_code
_entity_poly.pdbx_strand_id
1 'polypeptide(L)'
;MSANEHPVNMGGAMGQSNVLPETQRRLRGHNFYPPKAQRAAVPALGASAGEALEEKVVHLHYFLGSADWFIVEVDWTTGEGWGFADLGLGHGEWGYIALTELEELRTTRGLPQVVERELDWEPVPFGQTRAARAAR
;
A
#
# COMPACT_ATOMS: atom_id res chain seq x y z
N MET A 1 -34.79 35.70 -38.03
CA MET A 1 -33.35 35.55 -37.72
C MET A 1 -33.21 35.69 -36.22
N SER A 2 -33.28 34.58 -35.48
CA SER A 2 -33.08 34.56 -34.02
C SER A 2 -31.71 33.98 -33.76
N ALA A 3 -30.87 34.75 -33.09
CA ALA A 3 -29.56 34.32 -32.61
C ALA A 3 -29.75 33.31 -31.47
N ASN A 4 -29.11 32.15 -31.60
CA ASN A 4 -28.94 31.18 -30.52
C ASN A 4 -27.86 31.71 -29.57
N GLU A 5 -28.22 31.98 -28.32
CA GLU A 5 -27.26 32.06 -27.23
C GLU A 5 -27.04 30.66 -26.66
N HIS A 6 -25.77 30.24 -26.62
CA HIS A 6 -25.34 28.99 -26.01
C HIS A 6 -25.43 29.08 -24.47
N PRO A 7 -25.97 28.08 -23.76
CA PRO A 7 -25.67 27.93 -22.35
C PRO A 7 -24.24 27.39 -22.20
N VAL A 8 -23.40 28.17 -21.52
CA VAL A 8 -22.10 27.73 -21.00
C VAL A 8 -22.30 26.58 -20.02
N ASN A 9 -21.75 25.41 -20.35
CA ASN A 9 -21.71 24.27 -19.44
C ASN A 9 -20.63 24.50 -18.38
N MET A 10 -21.00 25.14 -17.27
CA MET A 10 -20.23 25.14 -16.02
C MET A 10 -20.41 23.78 -15.34
N GLY A 11 -19.85 22.73 -15.94
CA GLY A 11 -19.76 21.41 -15.34
C GLY A 11 -18.76 21.46 -14.19
N GLY A 12 -19.29 21.59 -12.97
CA GLY A 12 -18.51 21.64 -11.75
C GLY A 12 -17.53 20.47 -11.62
N ALA A 13 -16.30 20.80 -11.24
CA ALA A 13 -15.34 19.85 -10.73
C ALA A 13 -15.96 19.13 -9.53
N MET A 14 -16.48 17.92 -9.75
CA MET A 14 -16.75 17.00 -8.65
C MET A 14 -15.40 16.73 -7.99
N GLY A 15 -15.25 17.21 -6.75
CA GLY A 15 -14.16 16.81 -5.89
C GLY A 15 -14.20 15.29 -5.73
N GLN A 16 -13.37 14.60 -6.51
CA GLN A 16 -13.10 13.18 -6.34
C GLN A 16 -12.60 13.03 -4.91
N SER A 17 -13.34 12.32 -4.06
CA SER A 17 -12.83 11.90 -2.77
C SER A 17 -11.56 11.09 -3.02
N ASN A 18 -10.42 11.60 -2.55
CA ASN A 18 -9.08 11.01 -2.68
C ASN A 18 -8.95 9.73 -1.82
N VAL A 19 -9.82 8.76 -2.06
CA VAL A 19 -9.90 7.51 -1.31
C VAL A 19 -9.35 6.43 -2.20
N LEU A 20 -8.25 5.82 -1.76
CA LEU A 20 -7.65 4.68 -2.45
C LEU A 20 -8.68 3.53 -2.56
N PRO A 21 -8.72 2.81 -3.70
CA PRO A 21 -9.67 1.73 -3.93
C PRO A 21 -9.48 0.60 -2.92
N GLU A 22 -10.59 0.01 -2.48
CA GLU A 22 -10.58 -1.14 -1.57
C GLU A 22 -11.63 -2.18 -2.00
N THR A 23 -11.27 -2.99 -2.98
CA THR A 23 -12.14 -3.95 -3.67
C THR A 23 -12.23 -5.31 -2.97
N GLN A 24 -11.18 -5.72 -2.26
CA GLN A 24 -11.04 -7.06 -1.67
C GLN A 24 -11.37 -7.11 -0.17
N ARG A 25 -11.80 -6.01 0.45
CA ARG A 25 -12.09 -5.91 1.89
C ARG A 25 -12.99 -7.04 2.42
N ARG A 26 -14.02 -7.42 1.67
CA ARG A 26 -14.95 -8.49 2.08
C ARG A 26 -14.30 -9.86 2.14
N LEU A 27 -13.37 -10.14 1.23
CA LEU A 27 -12.65 -11.41 1.19
C LEU A 27 -11.58 -11.46 2.28
N ARG A 28 -10.93 -10.32 2.53
CA ARG A 28 -9.91 -10.13 3.57
C ARG A 28 -10.47 -10.15 5.00
N GLY A 29 -11.68 -9.62 5.19
CA GLY A 29 -12.31 -9.48 6.51
C GLY A 29 -11.84 -8.27 7.32
N HIS A 30 -10.87 -7.50 6.82
CA HIS A 30 -10.39 -6.26 7.44
C HIS A 30 -9.95 -5.23 6.39
N ASN A 31 -9.65 -4.01 6.86
CA ASN A 31 -9.20 -2.93 6.00
C ASN A 31 -7.79 -3.23 5.42
N PHE A 32 -7.62 -3.06 4.11
CA PHE A 32 -6.33 -3.16 3.44
C PHE A 32 -5.38 -2.05 3.90
N TYR A 33 -5.84 -0.79 3.83
CA TYR A 33 -5.06 0.34 4.28
C TYR A 33 -5.14 0.49 5.80
N PRO A 34 -4.06 0.96 6.44
CA PRO A 34 -4.05 1.18 7.89
C PRO A 34 -4.96 2.38 8.29
N PRO A 35 -5.38 2.44 9.56
CA PRO A 35 -6.13 3.58 10.08
C PRO A 35 -5.39 4.91 9.87
N LYS A 36 -6.13 6.03 9.82
CA LYS A 36 -5.55 7.36 9.56
C LYS A 36 -4.40 7.73 10.52
N ALA A 37 -4.51 7.33 11.79
CA ALA A 37 -3.46 7.58 12.78
C ALA A 37 -2.14 6.86 12.42
N GLN A 38 -2.22 5.59 12.01
CA GLN A 38 -1.05 4.83 11.57
C GLN A 38 -0.50 5.36 10.24
N ARG A 39 -1.36 5.78 9.30
CA ARG A 39 -0.93 6.44 8.05
C ARG A 39 -0.10 7.70 8.29
N ALA A 40 -0.46 8.50 9.30
CA ALA A 40 0.28 9.70 9.65
C ALA A 40 1.69 9.43 10.21
N ALA A 41 1.95 8.21 10.70
CA ALA A 41 3.27 7.80 11.18
C ALA A 41 4.16 7.22 10.06
N VAL A 42 3.60 6.94 8.88
CA VAL A 42 4.34 6.42 7.73
C VAL A 42 4.95 7.60 6.96
N PRO A 43 6.28 7.65 6.78
CA PRO A 43 6.94 8.71 6.03
C PRO A 43 6.45 8.86 4.59
N ALA A 44 6.54 10.08 4.06
CA ALA A 44 6.32 10.34 2.65
C ALA A 44 7.49 9.83 1.79
N LEU A 45 7.25 9.63 0.49
CA LEU A 45 8.28 9.16 -0.44
C LEU A 45 9.51 10.11 -0.44
N GLY A 46 10.71 9.51 -0.37
CA GLY A 46 12.00 10.17 -0.32
C GLY A 46 12.45 10.64 1.07
N ALA A 47 11.63 10.49 2.11
CA ALA A 47 11.94 10.97 3.46
C ALA A 47 13.18 10.31 4.07
N SER A 48 13.50 9.08 3.68
CA SER A 48 14.61 8.27 4.20
C SER A 48 15.80 8.17 3.25
N ALA A 49 15.89 8.97 2.18
CA ALA A 49 16.85 8.77 1.07
C ALA A 49 18.35 8.68 1.46
N GLY A 50 18.74 9.11 2.67
CA GLY A 50 20.11 9.02 3.20
C GLY A 50 20.38 7.83 4.13
N GLU A 51 19.37 7.05 4.51
CA GLU A 51 19.51 5.93 5.45
C GLU A 51 19.96 4.65 4.75
N ALA A 52 20.79 3.85 5.42
CA ALA A 52 21.14 2.52 4.94
C ALA A 52 19.89 1.63 4.88
N LEU A 53 19.80 0.78 3.86
CA LEU A 53 18.61 -0.08 3.63
C LEU A 53 18.21 -0.90 4.87
N GLU A 54 19.18 -1.44 5.60
CA GLU A 54 18.96 -2.23 6.81
C GLU A 54 18.40 -1.44 7.99
N GLU A 55 18.63 -0.13 8.01
CA GLU A 55 18.20 0.79 9.07
C GLU A 55 16.81 1.39 8.81
N LYS A 56 16.34 1.32 7.56
CA LYS A 56 15.04 1.87 7.18
C LYS A 56 13.93 1.21 7.98
N VAL A 57 13.11 2.02 8.63
CA VAL A 57 12.01 1.54 9.45
C VAL A 57 10.87 1.07 8.55
N VAL A 58 10.51 -0.19 8.67
CA VAL A 58 9.34 -0.76 8.00
C VAL A 58 8.12 -0.47 8.84
N HIS A 59 7.19 0.31 8.30
CA HIS A 59 5.98 0.73 9.00
C HIS A 59 4.77 -0.18 8.73
N LEU A 60 4.76 -0.88 7.59
CA LEU A 60 3.68 -1.79 7.22
C LEU A 60 4.27 -3.06 6.64
N HIS A 61 3.60 -4.18 6.90
CA HIS A 61 3.90 -5.46 6.30
C HIS A 61 2.63 -6.04 5.67
N TYR A 62 2.75 -6.44 4.41
CA TYR A 62 1.73 -7.11 3.63
C TYR A 62 2.27 -8.46 3.17
N PHE A 63 1.39 -9.47 3.04
CA PHE A 63 1.82 -10.81 2.68
C PHE A 63 0.76 -11.59 1.90
N LEU A 64 1.21 -12.59 1.13
CA LEU A 64 0.37 -13.59 0.49
C LEU A 64 1.16 -14.90 0.34
N GLY A 65 0.80 -15.92 1.11
CA GLY A 65 1.57 -17.15 1.17
C GLY A 65 2.99 -16.88 1.67
N SER A 66 4.01 -17.20 0.86
CA SER A 66 5.42 -16.93 1.17
C SER A 66 5.92 -15.57 0.70
N ALA A 67 5.08 -14.79 -0.01
CA ALA A 67 5.46 -13.46 -0.48
C ALA A 67 5.23 -12.41 0.60
N ASP A 68 6.17 -11.48 0.71
CA ASP A 68 6.18 -10.38 1.67
C ASP A 68 6.45 -9.05 0.95
N TRP A 69 5.74 -8.02 1.38
CA TRP A 69 5.99 -6.62 1.02
C TRP A 69 6.12 -5.80 2.29
N PHE A 70 7.30 -5.24 2.51
CA PHE A 70 7.61 -4.35 3.62
C PHE A 70 7.64 -2.93 3.12
N ILE A 71 6.80 -2.06 3.70
CA ILE A 71 6.63 -0.69 3.25
C ILE A 71 7.28 0.26 4.24
N VAL A 72 8.16 1.12 3.73
CA VAL A 72 8.88 2.14 4.50
C VAL A 72 8.19 3.49 4.32
N GLU A 73 7.85 3.85 3.09
CA GLU A 73 7.30 5.17 2.75
C GLU A 73 6.05 5.02 1.88
N VAL A 74 5.11 5.96 1.97
CA VAL A 74 3.89 5.96 1.15
C VAL A 74 3.46 7.38 0.78
N ASP A 75 3.12 7.59 -0.48
CA ASP A 75 2.22 8.66 -0.89
C ASP A 75 0.76 8.19 -0.77
N TRP A 76 0.08 8.63 0.29
CA TRP A 76 -1.31 8.25 0.56
C TRP A 76 -2.33 8.84 -0.42
N THR A 77 -1.91 9.76 -1.29
CA THR A 77 -2.75 10.32 -2.36
C THR A 77 -2.87 9.35 -3.52
N THR A 78 -1.76 8.73 -3.92
CA THR A 78 -1.67 7.84 -5.08
C THR A 78 -1.70 6.37 -4.70
N GLY A 79 -1.29 6.03 -3.47
CA GLY A 79 -1.06 4.66 -3.03
C GLY A 79 0.30 4.11 -3.46
N GLU A 80 1.19 4.94 -4.00
CA GLU A 80 2.57 4.53 -4.29
C GLU A 80 3.35 4.41 -2.97
N GLY A 81 3.85 3.21 -2.72
CA GLY A 81 4.77 2.93 -1.62
C GLY A 81 6.20 2.76 -2.11
N TRP A 82 7.16 2.91 -1.21
CA TRP A 82 8.54 2.51 -1.42
C TRP A 82 8.96 1.54 -0.31
N GLY A 83 9.62 0.45 -0.69
CA GLY A 83 9.87 -0.64 0.23
C GLY A 83 10.57 -1.83 -0.41
N PHE A 84 10.46 -2.98 0.25
CA PHE A 84 11.07 -4.24 -0.17
C PHE A 84 10.01 -5.29 -0.46
N ALA A 85 10.15 -5.99 -1.58
CA ALA A 85 9.27 -7.08 -1.99
C ALA A 85 10.06 -8.38 -2.18
N ASP A 86 9.68 -9.45 -1.48
CA ASP A 86 10.18 -10.81 -1.74
C ASP A 86 8.98 -11.69 -2.10
N LEU A 87 9.01 -12.33 -3.26
CA LEU A 87 7.93 -13.22 -3.70
C LEU A 87 8.05 -14.65 -3.14
N GLY A 88 8.80 -14.81 -2.05
CA GLY A 88 9.10 -16.09 -1.40
C GLY A 88 10.26 -16.85 -2.04
N LEU A 89 11.15 -16.14 -2.73
CA LEU A 89 12.30 -16.70 -3.43
C LEU A 89 13.62 -16.45 -2.70
N GLY A 90 13.61 -15.64 -1.62
CA GLY A 90 14.80 -15.34 -0.82
C GLY A 90 15.74 -14.31 -1.45
N HIS A 91 15.27 -13.64 -2.51
CA HIS A 91 16.00 -12.63 -3.27
C HIS A 91 15.08 -11.44 -3.55
N GLY A 92 14.50 -10.86 -2.50
CA GLY A 92 13.64 -9.70 -2.66
C GLY A 92 14.37 -8.46 -3.15
N GLU A 93 13.58 -7.48 -3.60
CA GLU A 93 14.05 -6.27 -4.26
C GLU A 93 13.49 -5.03 -3.58
N TRP A 94 14.32 -3.98 -3.49
CA TRP A 94 13.88 -2.65 -3.08
C TRP A 94 13.35 -1.88 -4.28
N GLY A 95 12.22 -1.20 -4.11
CA GLY A 95 11.62 -0.42 -5.17
C GLY A 95 10.28 0.20 -4.81
N TYR A 96 9.65 0.78 -5.83
CA TYR A 96 8.29 1.28 -5.72
C TYR A 96 7.28 0.13 -5.79
N ILE A 97 6.24 0.22 -4.98
CA ILE A 97 5.20 -0.79 -4.81
C ILE A 97 3.86 -0.07 -4.88
N ALA A 98 3.03 -0.39 -5.87
CA ALA A 98 1.68 0.15 -5.96
C ALA A 98 0.77 -0.57 -4.96
N LEU A 99 0.43 0.09 -3.84
CA LEU A 99 -0.46 -0.49 -2.84
C LEU A 99 -1.86 -0.77 -3.41
N THR A 100 -2.30 0.00 -4.40
CA THR A 100 -3.57 -0.25 -5.10
C THR A 100 -3.53 -1.56 -5.88
N GLU A 101 -2.41 -1.90 -6.53
CA GLU A 101 -2.27 -3.18 -7.22
C GLU A 101 -2.19 -4.34 -6.23
N LEU A 102 -1.49 -4.18 -5.10
CA LEU A 102 -1.50 -5.18 -4.02
C LEU A 102 -2.90 -5.38 -3.44
N GLU A 103 -3.68 -4.31 -3.28
CA GLU A 103 -5.06 -4.38 -2.80
C GLU A 103 -5.93 -5.24 -3.70
N GLU A 104 -5.83 -5.03 -5.01
CA GLU A 104 -6.62 -5.69 -6.05
C GLU A 104 -6.10 -7.09 -6.38
N LEU A 105 -4.84 -7.40 -6.02
CA LEU A 105 -4.20 -8.67 -6.33
C LEU A 105 -5.01 -9.82 -5.75
N ARG A 106 -5.50 -10.65 -6.65
CA ARG A 106 -6.31 -11.82 -6.35
C ARG A 106 -5.82 -13.00 -7.15
N THR A 107 -5.50 -14.09 -6.46
CA THR A 107 -5.12 -15.36 -7.07
C THR A 107 -6.15 -16.44 -6.74
N THR A 108 -6.24 -17.45 -7.61
CA THR A 108 -7.18 -18.56 -7.46
C THR A 108 -6.44 -19.88 -7.62
N ARG A 109 -5.64 -20.25 -6.61
CA ARG A 109 -5.11 -21.62 -6.47
C ARG A 109 -6.05 -22.41 -5.56
N GLY A 110 -7.15 -22.89 -6.12
CA GLY A 110 -8.20 -23.64 -5.42
C GLY A 110 -9.27 -22.74 -4.79
N LEU A 111 -8.87 -21.83 -3.89
CA LEU A 111 -9.74 -20.79 -3.32
C LEU A 111 -9.22 -19.40 -3.68
N PRO A 112 -10.09 -18.37 -3.72
CA PRO A 112 -9.67 -16.99 -3.83
C PRO A 112 -8.74 -16.62 -2.67
N GLN A 113 -7.57 -16.09 -2.98
CA GLN A 113 -6.63 -15.54 -2.01
C GLN A 113 -6.27 -14.11 -2.44
N VAL A 114 -6.07 -13.24 -1.47
CA VAL A 114 -5.74 -11.82 -1.65
C VAL A 114 -4.59 -11.46 -0.74
N VAL A 115 -3.91 -10.36 -1.03
CA VAL A 115 -2.86 -9.85 -0.15
C VAL A 115 -3.47 -9.40 1.17
N GLU A 116 -2.89 -9.91 2.26
CA GLU A 116 -3.24 -9.59 3.64
C GLU A 116 -2.34 -8.47 4.17
N ARG A 117 -2.84 -7.70 5.14
CA ARG A 117 -2.03 -6.76 5.91
C ARG A 117 -1.87 -7.31 7.31
N GLU A 118 -0.65 -7.32 7.82
CA GLU A 118 -0.42 -7.66 9.23
C GLU A 118 -0.96 -6.56 10.14
N LEU A 119 -1.94 -6.91 10.97
CA LEU A 119 -2.68 -5.95 11.79
C LEU A 119 -1.90 -5.52 13.04
N ASP A 120 -1.06 -6.41 13.56
CA ASP A 120 -0.26 -6.22 14.78
C ASP A 120 1.21 -5.90 14.46
N TRP A 121 1.49 -5.41 13.26
CA TRP A 121 2.85 -5.02 12.86
C TRP A 121 3.30 -3.78 13.61
N GLU A 122 4.40 -3.92 14.36
CA GLU A 122 5.08 -2.82 15.00
C GLU A 122 6.25 -2.33 14.13
N PRO A 123 6.41 -1.00 13.94
CA PRO A 123 7.49 -0.47 13.12
C PRO A 123 8.87 -0.92 13.60
N VAL A 124 9.69 -1.43 12.68
CA VAL A 124 10.99 -2.02 13.00
C VAL A 124 11.98 -1.82 11.85
N PRO A 125 13.30 -1.64 12.11
CA PRO A 125 14.30 -1.58 11.06
C PRO A 125 14.29 -2.82 10.16
N PHE A 126 14.51 -2.64 8.86
CA PHE A 126 14.45 -3.72 7.87
C PHE A 126 15.30 -4.92 8.24
N GLY A 127 16.53 -4.71 8.74
CA GLY A 127 17.44 -5.80 9.13
C GLY A 127 16.94 -6.67 10.29
N GLN A 128 15.90 -6.23 11.00
CA GLN A 128 15.27 -6.96 12.10
C GLN A 128 13.94 -7.61 11.70
N THR A 129 13.45 -7.38 10.48
CA THR A 129 12.16 -7.93 10.00
C THR A 129 12.12 -9.44 10.06
N ARG A 130 13.22 -10.15 9.77
CA ARG A 130 13.26 -11.64 9.84
C ARG A 130 12.97 -12.17 11.25
N ALA A 131 13.46 -11.50 12.28
CA ALA A 131 13.17 -11.87 13.67
C ALA A 131 11.70 -11.58 14.00
N ALA A 132 11.18 -10.42 13.58
CA ALA A 132 9.76 -10.10 13.70
C ALA A 132 8.88 -11.14 12.96
N ARG A 133 9.33 -11.65 11.80
CA ARG A 133 8.59 -12.67 11.03
C ARG A 133 8.56 -14.05 11.69
N ALA A 134 9.55 -14.41 12.50
CA ALA A 134 9.67 -15.76 13.06
C ALA A 134 8.87 -15.96 14.36
N ALA A 135 8.33 -14.88 14.93
CA ALA A 135 7.59 -14.90 16.20
C ALA A 135 6.07 -15.15 16.05
N ARG A 136 5.61 -15.54 14.86
CA ARG A 136 4.20 -15.74 14.48
C ARG A 136 3.89 -17.19 14.15
#